data_AF-B5IA70-F1
#
_entry.id   AF-B5IA70-F1
#
_cell.length_a   1.000
_cell.length_b   1.000
_cell.length_c   1.000
_cell.angle_alpha   90.00
_cell.angle_beta   90.00
_cell.angle_gamma   90.00
#
_symmetry.space_group_name_H-M   'P 1'
#
loop_
_entity.id
_entity.type
_entity.pdbx_description
1 polymer ?
#
loop_
_entity_poly.entity_id
_entity_poly.type
_entity_poly.pdbx_seq_one_letter_code
_entity_poly.pdbx_strand_id
1 'polypeptide(L)'
;MREELKKIADVLYVKILGPGSTINIGWIYKTLKNLDIPDESLEKLYEMNAPLSREVWYYAFIRTYEERKLDYFLNSLSEHLDLSILQNFKNDLSALGIYYKNGVFKRRVFKLVVLVSGRGTNLQAIMDAIDSGKLNVQISAVISNKKNAYALKRAENKGIDAIVLTKKKGEKRENYDRRLAEVIDFYSPDLIVLAGFLRILSPWFVKKYKNKIINIHPALLPSFAGLYGENVHKAVLDYGCKVSGCTVHFVDEEVDHGPIIVQKCVEVLDDDTPESLAARVLEKEHEALVESIKLISEGKIEIKDRRVIRKII
;
A
#
# COMPACT_ATOMS: atom_id res chain seq x y z
N MET A 1 -4.76 -20.88 0.42
CA MET A 1 -5.88 -20.03 0.92
C MET A 1 -5.59 -19.62 2.36
N ARG A 2 -5.77 -18.33 2.71
CA ARG A 2 -5.68 -17.86 4.11
C ARG A 2 -6.67 -18.62 5.00
N GLU A 3 -6.27 -18.96 6.21
CA GLU A 3 -7.08 -19.79 7.12
C GLU A 3 -8.41 -19.10 7.48
N GLU A 4 -8.38 -17.78 7.67
CA GLU A 4 -9.55 -16.93 7.92
C GLU A 4 -10.55 -17.01 6.76
N LEU A 5 -10.03 -16.92 5.52
CA LEU A 5 -10.84 -16.96 4.32
C LEU A 5 -11.50 -18.33 4.13
N LYS A 6 -10.74 -19.41 4.42
CA LYS A 6 -11.24 -20.78 4.35
C LYS A 6 -12.41 -20.99 5.32
N LYS A 7 -12.25 -20.62 6.59
CA LYS A 7 -13.28 -20.76 7.63
C LYS A 7 -14.59 -20.06 7.25
N ILE A 8 -14.49 -18.83 6.74
CA ILE A 8 -15.66 -18.05 6.31
C ILE A 8 -16.31 -18.71 5.09
N ALA A 9 -15.52 -19.08 4.08
CA ALA A 9 -16.03 -19.73 2.87
C ALA A 9 -16.73 -21.05 3.21
N ASP A 10 -16.18 -21.83 4.13
CA ASP A 10 -16.74 -23.09 4.63
C ASP A 10 -18.14 -22.93 5.20
N VAL A 11 -18.29 -22.00 6.16
CA VAL A 11 -19.58 -21.78 6.82
C VAL A 11 -20.64 -21.28 5.83
N LEU A 12 -20.26 -20.40 4.91
CA LEU A 12 -21.19 -19.93 3.88
C LEU A 12 -21.56 -21.03 2.89
N TYR A 13 -20.61 -21.88 2.50
CA TYR A 13 -20.88 -22.99 1.58
C TYR A 13 -21.95 -23.95 2.12
N VAL A 14 -21.87 -24.29 3.42
CA VAL A 14 -22.88 -25.13 4.07
C VAL A 14 -24.26 -24.50 4.02
N LYS A 15 -24.36 -23.17 4.11
CA LYS A 15 -25.65 -22.46 3.99
C LYS A 15 -26.17 -22.45 2.55
N ILE A 16 -25.28 -22.34 1.57
CA ILE A 16 -25.62 -22.35 0.14
C ILE A 16 -26.13 -23.73 -0.33
N LEU A 17 -25.72 -24.81 0.32
CA LEU A 17 -26.24 -26.16 0.05
C LEU A 17 -27.59 -26.45 0.74
N GLY A 18 -28.13 -25.51 1.51
CA GLY A 18 -29.40 -25.67 2.21
C GLY A 18 -30.61 -25.69 1.26
N PRO A 19 -31.71 -26.38 1.63
CA PRO A 19 -32.97 -26.33 0.88
C PRO A 19 -33.44 -24.89 0.67
N GLY A 20 -33.78 -24.52 -0.57
CA GLY A 20 -34.27 -23.18 -0.91
C GLY A 20 -33.19 -22.16 -1.28
N SER A 21 -31.90 -22.53 -1.27
CA SER A 21 -30.83 -21.68 -1.79
C SER A 21 -31.01 -21.43 -3.30
N THR A 22 -30.91 -20.17 -3.69
CA THR A 22 -30.98 -19.72 -5.09
C THR A 22 -29.58 -19.50 -5.71
N ILE A 23 -28.52 -19.69 -4.92
CA ILE A 23 -27.13 -19.54 -5.37
C ILE A 23 -26.71 -20.80 -6.13
N ASN A 24 -26.40 -20.62 -7.41
CA ASN A 24 -25.87 -21.65 -8.30
C ASN A 24 -24.67 -21.11 -9.08
N ILE A 25 -24.11 -21.91 -9.99
CA ILE A 25 -22.94 -21.48 -10.77
C ILE A 25 -23.19 -20.23 -11.62
N GLY A 26 -24.41 -20.09 -12.15
CA GLY A 26 -24.80 -18.92 -12.93
C GLY A 26 -24.87 -17.66 -12.10
N TRP A 27 -25.29 -17.77 -10.83
CA TRP A 27 -25.20 -16.66 -9.87
C TRP A 27 -23.75 -16.28 -9.62
N ILE A 28 -22.86 -17.25 -9.37
CA ILE A 28 -21.43 -16.98 -9.15
C ILE A 28 -20.79 -16.27 -10.36
N TYR A 29 -21.00 -16.80 -11.56
CA TYR A 29 -20.48 -16.21 -12.80
C TYR A 29 -20.99 -14.77 -12.99
N LYS A 30 -22.30 -14.52 -12.84
CA LYS A 30 -22.89 -13.19 -12.99
C LYS A 30 -22.39 -12.22 -11.92
N THR A 31 -22.28 -12.66 -10.66
CA THR A 31 -21.76 -11.82 -9.58
C THR A 31 -20.31 -11.43 -9.82
N LEU A 32 -19.44 -12.37 -10.21
CA LEU A 32 -18.04 -12.04 -10.52
C LEU A 32 -17.91 -11.12 -11.73
N LYS A 33 -18.73 -11.34 -12.77
CA LYS A 33 -18.81 -10.45 -13.94
C LYS A 33 -19.25 -9.03 -13.57
N ASN A 34 -20.26 -8.88 -12.73
CA ASN A 34 -20.72 -7.58 -12.20
C ASN A 34 -19.67 -6.90 -11.32
N LEU A 35 -18.77 -7.69 -10.73
CA LEU A 35 -17.62 -7.21 -10.00
C LEU A 35 -16.40 -7.02 -10.91
N ASP A 36 -16.52 -6.99 -12.23
CA ASP A 36 -15.39 -6.88 -13.18
C ASP A 36 -14.26 -7.90 -12.92
N ILE A 37 -14.60 -9.11 -12.51
CA ILE A 37 -13.68 -10.24 -12.35
C ILE A 37 -14.05 -11.29 -13.42
N PRO A 38 -13.67 -11.08 -14.70
CA PRO A 38 -13.98 -12.03 -15.76
C PRO A 38 -13.19 -13.33 -15.57
N ASP A 39 -13.81 -14.45 -15.90
CA ASP A 39 -13.18 -15.77 -15.84
C ASP A 39 -13.75 -16.71 -16.90
N GLU A 40 -12.93 -17.08 -17.88
CA GLU A 40 -13.32 -17.96 -18.99
C GLU A 40 -13.67 -19.38 -18.53
N SER A 41 -13.08 -19.86 -17.44
CA SER A 41 -13.34 -21.21 -16.93
C SER A 41 -14.72 -21.27 -16.27
N LEU A 42 -15.08 -20.25 -15.49
CA LEU A 42 -16.42 -20.11 -14.93
C LEU A 42 -17.49 -19.86 -16.00
N GLU A 43 -17.16 -19.13 -17.05
CA GLU A 43 -18.06 -18.94 -18.20
C GLU A 43 -18.42 -20.28 -18.85
N LYS A 44 -17.42 -21.11 -19.15
CA LYS A 44 -17.64 -22.47 -19.70
C LYS A 44 -18.48 -23.33 -18.77
N LEU A 45 -18.17 -23.34 -17.47
CA LEU A 45 -18.94 -24.12 -16.50
C LEU A 45 -20.40 -23.63 -16.38
N TYR A 46 -20.63 -22.32 -16.50
CA TYR A 46 -21.97 -21.74 -16.57
C TYR A 46 -22.72 -22.16 -17.85
N GLU A 47 -22.09 -22.09 -19.02
CA GLU A 47 -22.68 -22.52 -20.29
C GLU A 47 -23.05 -24.01 -20.29
N MET A 48 -22.28 -24.84 -19.59
CA MET A 48 -22.54 -26.26 -19.41
C MET A 48 -23.61 -26.58 -18.35
N ASN A 49 -24.17 -25.57 -17.67
CA ASN A 49 -25.05 -25.74 -16.50
C ASN A 49 -24.45 -26.67 -15.44
N ALA A 50 -23.14 -26.57 -15.18
CA ALA A 50 -22.47 -27.41 -14.20
C ALA A 50 -23.04 -27.15 -12.77
N PRO A 51 -23.10 -28.19 -11.92
CA PRO A 51 -23.49 -27.99 -10.52
C PRO A 51 -22.46 -27.12 -9.80
N LEU A 52 -22.93 -26.31 -8.82
CA LEU A 52 -22.02 -25.52 -7.98
C LEU A 52 -21.24 -26.44 -7.04
N SER A 53 -19.95 -26.60 -7.33
CA SER A 53 -19.03 -27.35 -6.47
C SER A 53 -18.41 -26.48 -5.38
N ARG A 54 -17.81 -27.11 -4.37
CA ARG A 54 -17.09 -26.43 -3.29
C ARG A 54 -15.86 -25.70 -3.82
N GLU A 55 -15.20 -26.29 -4.80
CA GLU A 55 -14.02 -25.75 -5.46
C GLU A 55 -14.35 -24.44 -6.19
N VAL A 56 -15.46 -24.42 -6.94
CA VAL A 56 -15.95 -23.20 -7.62
C VAL A 56 -16.31 -22.11 -6.60
N TRP A 57 -16.96 -22.49 -5.50
CA TRP A 57 -17.27 -21.55 -4.42
C TRP A 57 -16.01 -20.94 -3.79
N TYR A 58 -15.02 -21.77 -3.46
CA TYR A 58 -13.76 -21.31 -2.88
C TYR A 58 -12.97 -20.45 -3.86
N TYR A 59 -12.97 -20.83 -5.13
CA TYR A 59 -12.37 -20.05 -6.19
C TYR A 59 -12.94 -18.63 -6.21
N ALA A 60 -14.28 -18.48 -6.26
CA ALA A 60 -14.92 -17.18 -6.24
C ALA A 60 -14.57 -16.35 -4.98
N PHE A 61 -14.53 -16.99 -3.82
CA PHE A 61 -14.18 -16.35 -2.55
C PHE A 61 -12.72 -15.86 -2.52
N ILE A 62 -11.79 -16.67 -3.02
CA ILE A 62 -10.37 -16.33 -3.13
C ILE A 62 -10.16 -15.20 -4.14
N ARG A 63 -10.73 -15.33 -5.35
CA ARG A 63 -10.58 -14.32 -6.39
C ARG A 63 -11.15 -12.97 -5.96
N THR A 64 -12.33 -12.95 -5.34
CA THR A 64 -12.89 -11.68 -4.83
C THR A 64 -12.05 -11.09 -3.70
N TYR A 65 -11.42 -11.90 -2.86
CA TYR A 65 -10.46 -11.40 -1.87
C TYR A 65 -9.23 -10.76 -2.52
N GLU A 66 -8.62 -11.46 -3.48
CA GLU A 66 -7.44 -11.03 -4.25
C GLU A 66 -7.70 -9.75 -5.04
N GLU A 67 -8.84 -9.66 -5.70
CA GLU A 67 -9.28 -8.50 -6.49
C GLU A 67 -9.85 -7.37 -5.61
N ARG A 68 -9.76 -7.51 -4.29
CA ARG A 68 -10.24 -6.57 -3.27
C ARG A 68 -11.74 -6.26 -3.32
N LYS A 69 -12.55 -7.20 -3.82
CA LYS A 69 -14.02 -7.10 -3.93
C LYS A 69 -14.78 -8.06 -3.01
N LEU A 70 -14.11 -8.74 -2.07
CA LEU A 70 -14.78 -9.68 -1.15
C LEU A 70 -15.88 -9.02 -0.31
N ASP A 71 -15.75 -7.76 0.10
CA ASP A 71 -16.81 -7.04 0.80
C ASP A 71 -18.03 -6.81 -0.09
N TYR A 72 -17.84 -6.48 -1.37
CA TYR A 72 -18.93 -6.41 -2.35
C TYR A 72 -19.57 -7.78 -2.58
N PHE A 73 -18.75 -8.82 -2.75
CA PHE A 73 -19.23 -10.19 -2.90
C PHE A 73 -20.06 -10.65 -1.70
N LEU A 74 -19.57 -10.40 -0.48
CA LEU A 74 -20.30 -10.65 0.76
C LEU A 74 -21.61 -9.88 0.80
N ASN A 75 -21.65 -8.62 0.39
CA ASN A 75 -22.89 -7.84 0.35
C ASN A 75 -23.90 -8.41 -0.66
N SER A 76 -23.45 -8.89 -1.83
CA SER A 76 -24.33 -9.55 -2.81
C SER A 76 -24.98 -10.82 -2.26
N LEU A 77 -24.34 -11.51 -1.31
CA LEU A 77 -24.94 -12.68 -0.66
C LEU A 77 -26.11 -12.33 0.27
N SER A 78 -26.23 -11.07 0.70
CA SER A 78 -27.23 -10.67 1.71
C SER A 78 -28.67 -10.76 1.19
N GLU A 79 -28.86 -10.78 -0.13
CA GLU A 79 -30.14 -11.03 -0.79
C GLU A 79 -30.57 -12.50 -0.76
N HIS A 80 -29.63 -13.41 -0.47
CA HIS A 80 -29.83 -14.87 -0.58
C HIS A 80 -29.62 -15.61 0.74
N LEU A 81 -28.87 -15.04 1.69
CA LEU A 81 -28.44 -15.68 2.92
C LEU A 81 -28.55 -14.70 4.11
N ASP A 82 -28.92 -15.21 5.28
CA ASP A 82 -28.73 -14.47 6.53
C ASP A 82 -27.24 -14.42 6.88
N LEU A 83 -26.64 -13.25 6.66
CA LEU A 83 -25.22 -13.00 6.94
C LEU A 83 -24.94 -12.63 8.40
N SER A 84 -25.95 -12.63 9.29
CA SER A 84 -25.75 -12.47 10.73
C SER A 84 -24.79 -13.53 11.30
N ILE A 85 -24.75 -14.72 10.69
CA ILE A 85 -23.82 -15.80 11.04
C ILE A 85 -22.35 -15.37 10.94
N LEU A 86 -22.03 -14.42 10.05
CA LEU A 86 -20.67 -13.90 9.87
C LEU A 86 -20.24 -12.97 11.02
N GLN A 87 -21.14 -12.56 11.90
CA GLN A 87 -20.76 -11.81 13.11
C GLN A 87 -19.86 -12.65 14.02
N ASN A 88 -20.01 -13.98 14.03
CA ASN A 88 -19.13 -14.90 14.75
C ASN A 88 -17.70 -14.92 14.17
N PHE A 89 -17.53 -14.44 12.94
CA PHE A 89 -16.26 -14.32 12.21
C PHE A 89 -15.74 -12.88 12.17
N LYS A 90 -16.20 -12.00 13.06
CA LYS A 90 -15.79 -10.58 13.07
C LYS A 90 -14.27 -10.41 13.12
N ASN A 91 -13.56 -11.24 13.88
CA ASN A 91 -12.10 -11.19 13.99
C ASN A 91 -11.42 -11.67 12.70
N ASP A 92 -11.89 -12.77 12.12
CA ASP A 92 -11.40 -13.30 10.85
C ASP A 92 -11.63 -12.28 9.71
N LEU A 93 -12.83 -11.70 9.61
CA LEU A 93 -13.15 -10.64 8.66
C LEU A 93 -12.25 -9.41 8.87
N SER A 94 -12.04 -9.00 10.12
CA SER A 94 -11.15 -7.87 10.44
C SER A 94 -9.70 -8.16 10.03
N ALA A 95 -9.23 -9.41 10.16
CA ALA A 95 -7.90 -9.84 9.70
C ALA A 95 -7.79 -9.82 8.17
N LEU A 96 -8.90 -10.00 7.46
CA LEU A 96 -9.02 -9.80 6.01
C LEU A 96 -9.24 -8.32 5.63
N GLY A 97 -9.27 -7.41 6.61
CA GLY A 97 -9.51 -5.98 6.40
C GLY A 97 -10.97 -5.65 6.06
N ILE A 98 -11.92 -6.53 6.41
CA ILE A 98 -13.35 -6.35 6.18
C ILE A 98 -14.05 -6.17 7.53
N TYR A 99 -14.99 -5.25 7.60
CA TYR A 99 -15.79 -5.02 8.80
C TYR A 99 -17.26 -4.84 8.41
N TYR A 100 -18.15 -5.23 9.31
CA TYR A 100 -19.59 -5.05 9.13
C TYR A 100 -20.05 -3.78 9.86
N LYS A 101 -20.67 -2.85 9.14
CA LYS A 101 -21.18 -1.59 9.72
C LYS A 101 -22.40 -1.11 8.96
N ASN A 102 -23.47 -0.76 9.69
CA ASN A 102 -24.74 -0.25 9.15
C ASN A 102 -25.36 -1.20 8.09
N GLY A 103 -25.41 -2.50 8.38
CA GLY A 103 -26.06 -3.46 7.51
C GLY A 103 -25.20 -3.99 6.35
N VAL A 104 -24.00 -3.43 6.13
CA VAL A 104 -23.13 -3.79 4.99
C VAL A 104 -21.70 -4.12 5.43
N PHE A 105 -21.08 -5.07 4.74
CA PHE A 105 -19.65 -5.30 4.79
C PHE A 105 -18.92 -4.19 4.04
N LYS A 106 -17.85 -3.70 4.64
CA LYS A 106 -16.97 -2.68 4.07
C LYS A 106 -15.54 -3.12 4.22
N ARG A 107 -14.72 -2.86 3.21
CA ARG A 107 -13.28 -2.96 3.36
C ARG A 107 -12.72 -1.74 4.07
N ARG A 108 -11.77 -1.97 4.97
CA ARG A 108 -10.95 -0.92 5.57
C ARG A 108 -10.03 -0.36 4.47
N VAL A 109 -10.15 0.94 4.25
CA VAL A 109 -9.23 1.67 3.37
C VAL A 109 -7.88 1.79 4.07
N PHE A 110 -6.81 1.39 3.39
CA PHE A 110 -5.45 1.49 3.90
C PHE A 110 -5.01 2.95 3.86
N LYS A 111 -4.67 3.53 5.02
CA LYS A 111 -4.42 4.96 5.15
C LYS A 111 -2.94 5.31 5.14
N LEU A 112 -2.58 6.29 4.34
CA LEU A 112 -1.24 6.85 4.27
C LEU A 112 -1.20 8.23 4.93
N VAL A 113 -0.08 8.52 5.59
CA VAL A 113 0.36 9.90 5.81
C VAL A 113 1.68 10.10 5.08
N VAL A 114 1.78 11.15 4.25
CA VAL A 114 2.97 11.41 3.44
C VAL A 114 3.73 12.61 4.01
N LEU A 115 5.01 12.42 4.32
CA LEU A 115 5.90 13.47 4.81
C LEU A 115 6.76 14.01 3.67
N VAL A 116 6.85 15.34 3.55
CA VAL A 116 7.49 16.02 2.41
C VAL A 116 8.29 17.25 2.87
N SER A 117 9.26 17.69 2.05
CA SER A 117 10.00 18.94 2.28
C SER A 117 10.10 19.87 1.07
N GLY A 118 9.53 19.52 -0.09
CA GLY A 118 9.81 20.23 -1.34
C GLY A 118 8.75 20.04 -2.44
N ARG A 119 9.21 19.71 -3.66
CA ARG A 119 8.38 19.68 -4.89
C ARG A 119 7.26 18.63 -4.85
N GLY A 120 7.48 17.51 -4.15
CA GLY A 120 6.49 16.44 -4.01
C GLY A 120 6.18 15.67 -5.30
N THR A 121 7.18 15.38 -6.13
CA THR A 121 7.00 14.56 -7.34
C THR A 121 6.65 13.11 -6.98
N ASN A 122 7.33 12.53 -5.98
CA ASN A 122 6.96 11.25 -5.39
C ASN A 122 5.51 11.25 -4.83
N LEU A 123 5.06 12.34 -4.20
CA LEU A 123 3.66 12.49 -3.78
C LEU A 123 2.71 12.47 -4.98
N GLN A 124 3.05 13.18 -6.07
CA GLN A 124 2.23 13.19 -7.29
C GLN A 124 2.08 11.78 -7.86
N ALA A 125 3.17 11.01 -7.95
CA ALA A 125 3.12 9.64 -8.45
C ALA A 125 2.18 8.74 -7.62
N ILE A 126 2.15 8.91 -6.30
CA ILE A 126 1.21 8.18 -5.43
C ILE A 126 -0.24 8.59 -5.75
N MET A 127 -0.52 9.89 -5.88
CA MET A 127 -1.87 10.38 -6.19
C MET A 127 -2.35 9.90 -7.57
N ASP A 128 -1.50 9.96 -8.59
CA ASP A 128 -1.83 9.50 -9.95
C ASP A 128 -2.10 7.98 -9.98
N ALA A 129 -1.35 7.21 -9.19
CA ALA A 129 -1.58 5.78 -9.04
C ALA A 129 -2.91 5.46 -8.31
N ILE A 130 -3.35 6.31 -7.38
CA ILE A 130 -4.67 6.19 -6.75
C ILE A 130 -5.77 6.54 -7.75
N ASP A 131 -5.66 7.67 -8.45
CA ASP A 131 -6.66 8.13 -9.43
C ASP A 131 -6.87 7.11 -10.56
N SER A 132 -5.79 6.46 -11.01
CA SER A 132 -5.83 5.44 -12.06
C SER A 132 -6.25 4.04 -11.57
N GLY A 133 -6.56 3.88 -10.27
CA GLY A 133 -6.94 2.59 -9.68
C GLY A 133 -5.79 1.59 -9.50
N LYS A 134 -4.54 1.97 -9.80
CA LYS A 134 -3.35 1.13 -9.59
C LYS A 134 -3.05 0.91 -8.10
N LEU A 135 -3.42 1.87 -7.25
CA LEU A 135 -3.32 1.82 -5.79
C LEU A 135 -4.69 2.01 -5.13
N ASN A 136 -5.09 1.02 -4.32
CA ASN A 136 -6.31 1.10 -3.51
C ASN A 136 -5.98 1.48 -2.05
N VAL A 137 -5.55 2.73 -1.87
CA VAL A 137 -5.16 3.35 -0.60
C VAL A 137 -5.70 4.79 -0.54
N GLN A 138 -5.74 5.38 0.65
CA GLN A 138 -6.13 6.78 0.83
C GLN A 138 -4.99 7.55 1.47
N ILE A 139 -4.62 8.71 0.90
CA ILE A 139 -3.76 9.68 1.59
C ILE A 139 -4.64 10.49 2.54
N SER A 140 -4.46 10.30 3.84
CA SER A 140 -5.23 10.99 4.88
C SER A 140 -4.67 12.38 5.18
N ALA A 141 -3.36 12.56 5.08
CA ALA A 141 -2.72 13.87 5.20
C ALA A 141 -1.36 13.91 4.50
N VAL A 142 -0.98 15.12 4.08
CA VAL A 142 0.37 15.47 3.63
C VAL A 142 0.94 16.48 4.62
N ILE A 143 2.06 16.14 5.26
CA ILE A 143 2.68 16.99 6.29
C ILE A 143 4.05 17.46 5.79
N SER A 144 4.24 18.77 5.76
CA SER A 144 5.50 19.40 5.37
C SER A 144 6.19 20.09 6.54
N ASN A 145 7.51 19.93 6.63
CA ASN A 145 8.34 20.73 7.51
C ASN A 145 8.72 22.11 6.93
N LYS A 146 8.31 22.42 5.70
CA LYS A 146 8.52 23.71 5.02
C LYS A 146 7.19 24.31 4.56
N LYS A 147 6.93 25.56 4.97
CA LYS A 147 5.72 26.34 4.60
C LYS A 147 5.49 26.43 3.09
N ASN A 148 6.57 26.57 2.32
CA ASN A 148 6.49 26.84 0.88
C ASN A 148 6.68 25.56 0.02
N ALA A 149 6.52 24.37 0.61
CA ALA A 149 6.64 23.13 -0.15
C ALA A 149 5.49 23.04 -1.17
N TYR A 150 5.83 22.94 -2.46
CA TYR A 150 4.84 22.80 -3.53
C TYR A 150 3.98 21.54 -3.38
N ALA A 151 4.50 20.51 -2.70
CA ALA A 151 3.76 19.32 -2.32
C ALA A 151 2.46 19.61 -1.55
N LEU A 152 2.40 20.70 -0.76
CA LEU A 152 1.18 21.09 -0.05
C LEU A 152 0.08 21.51 -1.03
N LYS A 153 0.43 22.32 -2.04
CA LYS A 153 -0.51 22.71 -3.11
C LYS A 153 -1.04 21.50 -3.88
N ARG A 154 -0.18 20.51 -4.12
CA ARG A 154 -0.58 19.25 -4.76
C ARG A 154 -1.67 18.52 -3.94
N ALA A 155 -1.52 18.48 -2.62
CA ALA A 155 -2.47 17.86 -1.71
C ALA A 155 -3.80 18.64 -1.65
N GLU A 156 -3.72 19.97 -1.50
CA GLU A 156 -4.89 20.87 -1.46
C GLU A 156 -5.75 20.73 -2.73
N ASN A 157 -5.12 20.68 -3.91
CA ASN A 157 -5.81 20.50 -5.19
C ASN A 157 -6.57 19.17 -5.31
N LYS A 158 -6.27 18.20 -4.45
CA LYS A 158 -6.93 16.89 -4.38
C LYS A 158 -7.86 16.76 -3.16
N GLY A 159 -8.06 17.83 -2.40
CA GLY A 159 -8.87 17.81 -1.17
C GLY A 159 -8.25 16.97 -0.05
N ILE A 160 -6.92 16.80 -0.06
CA ILE A 160 -6.18 16.10 0.99
C ILE A 160 -5.68 17.14 2.00
N ASP A 161 -5.83 16.84 3.29
CA ASP A 161 -5.34 17.71 4.36
C ASP A 161 -3.84 17.99 4.21
N ALA A 162 -3.51 19.27 4.01
CA ALA A 162 -2.14 19.76 3.83
C ALA A 162 -1.70 20.51 5.10
N ILE A 163 -0.76 19.93 5.85
CA ILE A 163 -0.37 20.43 7.16
C ILE A 163 1.06 20.93 7.13
N VAL A 164 1.28 22.12 7.66
CA VAL A 164 2.62 22.64 7.90
C VAL A 164 2.99 22.47 9.35
N LEU A 165 4.09 21.76 9.61
CA LEU A 165 4.70 21.66 10.92
C LEU A 165 6.16 22.10 10.87
N THR A 166 6.44 23.35 11.22
CA THR A 166 7.82 23.86 11.25
C THR A 166 8.49 23.61 12.60
N LYS A 167 9.82 23.42 12.59
CA LYS A 167 10.65 23.37 13.79
C LYS A 167 10.60 24.72 14.53
N LYS A 168 10.38 24.71 15.84
CA LYS A 168 10.47 25.92 16.67
C LYS A 168 11.94 26.28 16.94
N LYS A 169 12.22 27.57 17.19
CA LYS A 169 13.57 28.02 17.56
C LYS A 169 14.01 27.29 18.84
N GLY A 170 15.21 26.70 18.83
CA GLY A 170 15.75 25.95 19.97
C GLY A 170 15.12 24.57 20.21
N GLU A 171 14.17 24.13 19.39
CA GLU A 171 13.50 22.83 19.58
C GLU A 171 14.48 21.68 19.33
N LYS A 172 14.54 20.73 20.27
CA LYS A 172 15.29 19.47 20.09
C LYS A 172 14.59 18.60 19.05
N ARG A 173 15.36 17.76 18.33
CA ARG A 173 14.85 16.85 17.29
C ARG A 173 13.65 16.03 17.77
N GLU A 174 13.80 15.36 18.91
CA GLU A 174 12.75 14.50 19.47
C GLU A 174 11.48 15.28 19.86
N ASN A 175 11.61 16.50 20.40
CA ASN A 175 10.44 17.33 20.75
C ASN A 175 9.60 17.69 19.53
N TYR A 176 10.26 18.00 18.40
CA TYR A 176 9.57 18.18 17.14
C TYR A 176 8.90 16.89 16.69
N ASP A 177 9.60 15.76 16.75
CA ASP A 177 9.08 14.48 16.27
C ASP A 177 7.88 14.00 17.10
N ARG A 178 7.82 14.35 18.40
CA ARG A 178 6.64 14.12 19.25
C ARG A 178 5.43 14.92 18.79
N ARG A 179 5.59 16.21 18.49
CA ARG A 179 4.54 17.04 17.88
C ARG A 179 4.11 16.50 16.52
N LEU A 180 5.07 16.04 15.72
CA LEU A 180 4.77 15.41 14.44
C LEU A 180 3.94 14.14 14.64
N ALA A 181 4.31 13.30 15.61
CA ALA A 181 3.58 12.09 15.95
C ALA A 181 2.14 12.38 16.41
N GLU A 182 1.91 13.43 17.21
CA GLU A 182 0.56 13.86 17.61
C GLU A 182 -0.31 14.19 16.39
N VAL A 183 0.22 14.93 15.42
CA VAL A 183 -0.49 15.25 14.17
C VAL A 183 -0.74 13.97 13.36
N ILE A 184 0.24 13.09 13.23
CA ILE A 184 0.11 11.83 12.48
C ILE A 184 -0.94 10.92 13.12
N ASP A 185 -0.94 10.77 14.44
CA ASP A 185 -1.84 9.86 15.16
C ASP A 185 -3.31 10.25 15.00
N PHE A 186 -3.61 11.55 14.89
CA PHE A 186 -4.95 12.05 14.60
C PHE A 186 -5.56 11.41 13.34
N TYR A 187 -4.74 11.15 12.32
CA TYR A 187 -5.18 10.51 11.07
C TYR A 187 -5.19 8.98 11.13
N SER A 188 -4.60 8.39 12.18
CA SER A 188 -4.49 6.93 12.38
C SER A 188 -4.01 6.18 11.12
N PRO A 189 -2.84 6.52 10.55
CA PRO A 189 -2.36 5.88 9.34
C PRO A 189 -1.92 4.43 9.57
N ASP A 190 -2.03 3.65 8.51
CA ASP A 190 -1.44 2.33 8.40
C ASP A 190 0.05 2.41 8.01
N LEU A 191 0.42 3.43 7.23
CA LEU A 191 1.79 3.64 6.75
C LEU A 191 2.13 5.13 6.67
N ILE A 192 3.36 5.46 7.07
CA ILE A 192 3.99 6.77 6.90
C ILE A 192 4.97 6.66 5.73
N VAL A 193 4.87 7.56 4.77
CA VAL A 193 5.71 7.57 3.57
C VAL A 193 6.58 8.82 3.55
N LEU A 194 7.90 8.66 3.59
CA LEU A 194 8.85 9.76 3.42
C LEU A 194 9.07 10.00 1.91
N ALA A 195 8.43 11.02 1.36
CA ALA A 195 8.50 11.37 -0.06
C ALA A 195 9.34 12.63 -0.26
N GLY A 196 10.66 12.51 -0.06
CA GLY A 196 11.58 13.65 -0.05
C GLY A 196 11.49 14.47 1.24
N PHE A 197 11.39 13.79 2.39
CA PHE A 197 11.40 14.41 3.71
C PHE A 197 12.85 14.58 4.20
N LEU A 198 13.35 15.81 4.18
CA LEU A 198 14.76 16.15 4.41
C LEU A 198 15.11 16.29 5.90
N ARG A 199 14.56 15.43 6.75
CA ARG A 199 14.85 15.42 8.18
C ARG A 199 15.05 13.99 8.68
N ILE A 200 16.15 13.80 9.40
CA ILE A 200 16.41 12.58 10.15
C ILE A 200 15.43 12.51 11.33
N LEU A 201 14.70 11.41 11.41
CA LEU A 201 13.78 11.11 12.51
C LEU A 201 14.57 10.65 13.75
N SER A 202 14.07 10.98 14.94
CA SER A 202 14.66 10.50 16.20
C SER A 202 14.41 9.00 16.40
N PRO A 203 15.28 8.30 17.16
CA PRO A 203 15.06 6.89 17.52
C PRO A 203 13.70 6.66 18.20
N TRP A 204 13.24 7.60 19.03
CA TRP A 204 11.91 7.52 19.64
C TRP A 204 10.79 7.44 18.60
N PHE A 205 10.85 8.26 17.55
CA PHE A 205 9.83 8.29 16.51
C PHE A 205 9.84 7.00 15.68
N VAL A 206 11.03 6.55 15.27
CA VAL A 206 11.20 5.30 14.54
C VAL A 206 10.67 4.11 15.34
N LYS A 207 10.99 4.04 16.65
CA LYS A 207 10.49 2.99 17.55
C LYS A 207 8.97 3.02 17.69
N LYS A 208 8.35 4.21 17.78
CA LYS A 208 6.89 4.37 17.86
C LYS A 208 6.19 3.82 16.63
N TYR A 209 6.73 4.07 15.44
CA TYR A 209 6.16 3.61 14.16
C TYR A 209 6.99 2.49 13.54
N LYS A 210 7.51 1.59 14.38
CA LYS A 210 8.33 0.45 13.92
C LYS A 210 7.58 -0.32 12.82
N ASN A 211 8.26 -0.57 11.71
CA ASN A 211 7.73 -1.26 10.53
C ASN A 211 6.53 -0.54 9.85
N LYS A 212 6.31 0.75 10.13
CA LYS A 212 5.24 1.58 9.55
C LYS A 212 5.75 2.85 8.88
N ILE A 213 7.05 2.98 8.68
CA ILE A 213 7.65 4.10 7.95
C ILE A 213 8.45 3.52 6.79
N ILE A 214 8.21 4.02 5.58
CA ILE A 214 9.06 3.75 4.42
C ILE A 214 9.70 5.03 3.91
N ASN A 215 10.92 4.90 3.38
CA ASN A 215 11.64 5.96 2.71
C ASN A 215 12.05 5.50 1.31
N ILE A 216 12.25 6.49 0.43
CA ILE A 216 12.88 6.27 -0.87
C ILE A 216 14.20 7.03 -0.94
N HIS A 217 15.26 6.30 -1.29
CA HIS A 217 16.62 6.82 -1.43
C HIS A 217 17.07 6.69 -2.89
N PRO A 218 17.63 7.73 -3.52
CA PRO A 218 18.01 7.73 -4.93
C PRO A 218 19.36 7.05 -5.20
N ALA A 219 19.61 5.91 -4.54
CA ALA A 219 20.72 5.00 -4.83
C ALA A 219 20.32 3.54 -4.59
N LEU A 220 21.15 2.61 -5.09
CA LEU A 220 21.06 1.19 -4.77
C LEU A 220 21.72 0.91 -3.42
N LEU A 221 20.95 0.98 -2.34
CA LEU A 221 21.41 0.67 -0.99
C LEU A 221 21.97 -0.78 -0.94
N PRO A 222 23.06 -1.01 -0.18
CA PRO A 222 23.66 -0.12 0.83
C PRO A 222 24.59 0.98 0.29
N SER A 223 24.83 1.04 -1.02
CA SER A 223 25.73 2.04 -1.62
C SER A 223 25.17 3.46 -1.50
N PHE A 224 26.05 4.43 -1.24
CA PHE A 224 25.72 5.86 -1.16
C PHE A 224 24.65 6.22 -0.11
N ALA A 225 24.50 5.40 0.94
CA ALA A 225 23.62 5.67 2.07
C ALA A 225 23.98 7.00 2.77
N GLY A 226 22.99 7.76 3.25
CA GLY A 226 23.18 9.01 3.97
C GLY A 226 23.51 10.23 3.10
N LEU A 227 23.82 10.05 1.82
CA LEU A 227 23.83 11.15 0.84
C LEU A 227 22.38 11.54 0.50
N TYR A 228 22.17 12.74 -0.04
CA TYR A 228 20.81 13.17 -0.43
C TYR A 228 20.84 14.20 -1.55
N GLY A 229 19.73 14.28 -2.29
CA GLY A 229 19.59 15.18 -3.42
C GLY A 229 20.65 14.92 -4.50
N GLU A 230 21.10 15.99 -5.14
CA GLU A 230 22.05 15.92 -6.25
C GLU A 230 23.40 15.29 -5.89
N ASN A 231 23.81 15.39 -4.61
CA ASN A 231 25.08 14.83 -4.12
C ASN A 231 25.16 13.31 -4.31
N VAL A 232 24.03 12.61 -4.33
CA VAL A 232 24.00 11.15 -4.57
C VAL A 232 24.43 10.86 -6.00
N HIS A 233 23.82 11.54 -6.97
CA HIS A 233 24.10 11.34 -8.39
C HIS A 233 25.51 11.78 -8.76
N LYS A 234 25.98 12.89 -8.18
CA LYS A 234 27.38 13.31 -8.32
C LYS A 234 28.35 12.24 -7.80
N ALA A 235 28.12 11.69 -6.60
CA ALA A 235 28.98 10.65 -6.04
C ALA A 235 28.98 9.37 -6.89
N VAL A 236 27.86 8.99 -7.48
CA VAL A 236 27.75 7.85 -8.40
C VAL A 236 28.62 8.07 -9.66
N LEU A 237 28.56 9.27 -10.24
CA LEU A 237 29.36 9.63 -11.42
C LEU A 237 30.85 9.75 -11.09
N ASP A 238 31.20 10.44 -10.01
CA ASP A 238 32.57 10.62 -9.54
C ASP A 238 33.25 9.27 -9.23
N TYR A 239 32.48 8.28 -8.76
CA TYR A 239 32.97 6.92 -8.51
C TYR A 239 33.12 6.08 -9.80
N GLY A 240 32.54 6.52 -10.92
CA GLY A 240 32.57 5.81 -12.20
C GLY A 240 31.61 4.62 -12.28
N CYS A 241 30.51 4.64 -11.52
CA CYS A 241 29.50 3.58 -11.58
C CYS A 241 28.87 3.48 -12.99
N LYS A 242 28.57 2.25 -13.44
CA LYS A 242 27.83 1.98 -14.69
C LYS A 242 26.35 1.68 -14.47
N VAL A 243 25.96 1.49 -13.21
CA VAL A 243 24.59 1.24 -12.79
C VAL A 243 24.30 2.10 -11.57
N SER A 244 23.13 2.73 -11.58
CA SER A 244 22.55 3.46 -10.46
C SER A 244 21.10 3.03 -10.26
N GLY A 245 20.34 3.72 -9.43
CA GLY A 245 18.94 3.40 -9.20
C GLY A 245 18.38 4.03 -7.94
N CYS A 246 17.27 3.48 -7.47
CA CYS A 246 16.63 3.88 -6.24
C CYS A 246 16.26 2.68 -5.38
N THR A 247 16.15 2.91 -4.07
CA THR A 247 15.75 1.91 -3.09
C THR A 247 14.60 2.41 -2.23
N VAL A 248 13.53 1.63 -2.14
CA VAL A 248 12.50 1.82 -1.12
C VAL A 248 12.71 0.82 0.00
N HIS A 249 12.77 1.32 1.22
CA HIS A 249 13.06 0.52 2.40
C HIS A 249 12.21 0.97 3.60
N PHE A 250 12.06 0.07 4.57
CA PHE A 250 11.56 0.44 5.89
C PHE A 250 12.62 1.28 6.61
N VAL A 251 12.17 2.32 7.32
CA VAL A 251 13.07 3.15 8.14
C VAL A 251 13.35 2.46 9.47
N ASP A 252 14.62 2.38 9.84
CA ASP A 252 15.10 2.00 11.16
C ASP A 252 15.89 3.15 11.81
N GLU A 253 16.58 2.88 12.91
CA GLU A 253 17.28 3.92 13.70
C GLU A 253 18.56 4.42 13.00
N GLU A 254 19.04 3.67 12.02
CA GLU A 254 20.18 4.00 11.19
C GLU A 254 19.73 4.68 9.88
N VAL A 255 20.57 5.55 9.34
CA VAL A 255 20.22 6.31 8.13
C VAL A 255 20.32 5.40 6.91
N ASP A 256 19.22 5.29 6.16
CA ASP A 256 19.13 4.52 4.91
C ASP A 256 19.62 3.06 5.03
N HIS A 257 19.35 2.40 6.17
CA HIS A 257 19.87 1.06 6.47
C HIS A 257 18.80 -0.05 6.50
N GLY A 258 17.55 0.31 6.82
CA GLY A 258 16.52 -0.68 7.12
C GLY A 258 16.10 -1.62 5.98
N PRO A 259 15.20 -2.58 6.26
CA PRO A 259 14.84 -3.65 5.32
C PRO A 259 14.35 -3.15 3.97
N ILE A 260 14.99 -3.61 2.89
CA ILE A 260 14.71 -3.22 1.50
C ILE A 260 13.43 -3.91 1.00
N ILE A 261 12.53 -3.15 0.36
CA ILE A 261 11.25 -3.62 -0.18
C ILE A 261 11.32 -3.75 -1.71
N VAL A 262 11.77 -2.70 -2.37
CA VAL A 262 11.92 -2.61 -3.83
C VAL A 262 13.21 -1.87 -4.16
N GLN A 263 13.94 -2.37 -5.16
CA GLN A 263 15.01 -1.64 -5.84
C GLN A 263 14.72 -1.62 -7.33
N LYS A 264 15.06 -0.51 -7.98
CA LYS A 264 15.01 -0.38 -9.43
C LYS A 264 16.30 0.27 -9.90
N CYS A 265 16.90 -0.29 -10.95
CA CYS A 265 18.15 0.18 -11.51
C CYS A 265 17.95 0.98 -12.79
N VAL A 266 18.93 1.83 -13.08
CA VAL A 266 19.09 2.54 -14.36
C VAL A 266 20.56 2.43 -14.79
N GLU A 267 20.78 2.47 -16.09
CA GLU A 267 22.12 2.63 -16.65
C GLU A 267 22.66 4.03 -16.38
N VAL A 268 23.98 4.12 -16.12
CA VAL A 268 24.74 5.36 -16.04
C VAL A 268 25.51 5.50 -17.36
N LEU A 269 25.18 6.53 -18.13
CA LEU A 269 25.78 6.82 -19.42
C LEU A 269 27.09 7.60 -19.22
N ASP A 270 28.03 7.46 -20.16
CA ASP A 270 29.34 8.10 -20.07
C ASP A 270 29.26 9.64 -20.15
N ASP A 271 28.18 10.19 -20.71
CA ASP A 271 27.90 11.63 -20.83
C ASP A 271 26.88 12.15 -19.81
N ASP A 272 26.46 11.32 -18.84
CA ASP A 272 25.52 11.74 -17.81
C ASP A 272 26.09 12.90 -16.97
N THR A 273 25.26 13.93 -16.79
CA THR A 273 25.38 14.90 -15.71
C THR A 273 24.59 14.43 -14.47
N PRO A 274 24.87 14.95 -13.26
CA PRO A 274 24.07 14.64 -12.07
C PRO A 274 22.57 14.85 -12.28
N GLU A 275 22.17 15.88 -13.02
CA GLU A 275 20.77 16.20 -13.32
C GLU A 275 20.13 15.19 -14.26
N SER A 276 20.84 14.80 -15.32
CA SER A 276 20.33 13.80 -16.28
C SER A 276 20.16 12.43 -15.64
N LEU A 277 21.13 12.01 -14.81
CA LEU A 277 21.04 10.78 -14.03
C LEU A 277 19.92 10.89 -12.97
N ALA A 278 19.79 12.03 -12.28
CA ALA A 278 18.72 12.26 -11.32
C ALA A 278 17.33 12.14 -11.96
N ALA A 279 17.15 12.70 -13.16
CA ALA A 279 15.88 12.61 -13.89
C ALA A 279 15.53 11.15 -14.21
N ARG A 280 16.51 10.36 -14.69
CA ARG A 280 16.32 8.93 -14.99
C ARG A 280 16.01 8.11 -13.74
N VAL A 281 16.72 8.37 -12.63
CA VAL A 281 16.47 7.71 -11.33
C VAL A 281 15.09 8.08 -10.79
N LEU A 282 14.67 9.34 -10.93
CA LEU A 282 13.38 9.83 -10.41
C LEU A 282 12.18 9.12 -11.04
N GLU A 283 12.25 8.74 -12.32
CA GLU A 283 11.20 7.92 -12.95
C GLU A 283 11.07 6.56 -12.26
N LYS A 284 12.21 5.93 -11.92
CA LYS A 284 12.25 4.68 -11.18
C LYS A 284 11.84 4.84 -9.72
N GLU A 285 12.09 6.00 -9.12
CA GLU A 285 11.60 6.31 -7.79
C GLU A 285 10.08 6.26 -7.73
N HIS A 286 9.41 6.92 -8.68
CA HIS A 286 7.96 6.92 -8.76
C HIS A 286 7.39 5.50 -8.86
N GLU A 287 7.96 4.67 -9.74
CA GLU A 287 7.54 3.28 -9.88
C GLU A 287 7.78 2.45 -8.60
N ALA A 288 8.98 2.56 -8.01
CA ALA A 288 9.37 1.76 -6.85
C ALA A 288 8.53 2.09 -5.61
N LEU A 289 8.23 3.38 -5.41
CA LEU A 289 7.43 3.84 -4.27
C LEU A 289 5.99 3.34 -4.37
N VAL A 290 5.39 3.44 -5.56
CA VAL A 290 4.03 2.92 -5.84
C VAL A 290 3.98 1.40 -5.67
N GLU A 291 4.95 0.66 -6.21
CA GLU A 291 5.05 -0.80 -6.04
C GLU A 291 5.16 -1.19 -4.56
N SER A 292 5.99 -0.49 -3.79
CA SER A 292 6.18 -0.77 -2.37
C SER A 292 4.92 -0.53 -1.55
N ILE A 293 4.23 0.59 -1.78
CA ILE A 293 2.94 0.88 -1.11
C ILE A 293 1.90 -0.20 -1.46
N LYS A 294 1.86 -0.65 -2.72
CA LYS A 294 0.95 -1.72 -3.15
C LYS A 294 1.24 -3.01 -2.39
N LEU A 295 2.50 -3.46 -2.38
CA LEU A 295 2.93 -4.67 -1.68
C LEU A 295 2.58 -4.64 -0.18
N ILE A 296 2.80 -3.51 0.48
CA ILE A 296 2.47 -3.31 1.90
C ILE A 296 0.95 -3.33 2.12
N SER A 297 0.21 -2.52 1.37
CA SER A 297 -1.24 -2.34 1.56
C SER A 297 -2.08 -3.56 1.15
N GLU A 298 -1.51 -4.47 0.37
CA GLU A 298 -2.10 -5.78 0.03
C GLU A 298 -1.62 -6.90 0.97
N GLY A 299 -0.73 -6.59 1.93
CA GLY A 299 -0.20 -7.59 2.87
C GLY A 299 0.63 -8.69 2.19
N LYS A 300 1.25 -8.37 1.04
CA LYS A 300 2.07 -9.29 0.22
C LYS A 300 3.53 -9.35 0.67
N ILE A 301 3.85 -8.82 1.84
CA ILE A 301 5.20 -8.82 2.38
C ILE A 301 5.23 -9.26 3.84
N GLU A 302 6.39 -9.74 4.25
CA GLU A 302 6.73 -10.06 5.63
C GLU A 302 8.15 -9.60 5.93
N ILE A 303 8.35 -8.94 7.06
CA ILE A 303 9.70 -8.58 7.51
C ILE A 303 10.23 -9.74 8.32
N LYS A 304 11.33 -10.34 7.85
CA LYS A 304 12.08 -11.39 8.55
C LYS A 304 13.51 -10.91 8.76
N ASP A 305 13.81 -10.58 10.01
CA ASP A 305 15.08 -9.95 10.40
C ASP A 305 15.31 -8.66 9.60
N ARG A 306 16.43 -8.57 8.85
CA ARG A 306 16.76 -7.43 7.98
C ARG A 306 16.16 -7.49 6.57
N ARG A 307 15.36 -8.52 6.26
CA ARG A 307 14.87 -8.79 4.91
C ARG A 307 13.36 -8.64 4.82
N VAL A 308 12.89 -8.31 3.62
CA VAL A 308 11.48 -8.36 3.26
C VAL A 308 11.26 -9.56 2.35
N ILE A 309 10.40 -10.48 2.77
CA ILE A 309 10.00 -11.66 2.00
C ILE A 309 8.68 -11.34 1.29
N ARG A 310 8.64 -11.51 -0.04
CA ARG A 310 7.41 -11.40 -0.82
C ARG A 310 6.59 -12.68 -0.62
N LYS A 311 5.34 -12.54 -0.18
CA LYS A 311 4.40 -13.65 -0.07
C LYS A 311 3.90 -13.98 -1.47
N ILE A 312 4.30 -15.13 -2.00
CA ILE A 312 3.63 -15.73 -3.16
C ILE A 312 2.29 -16.23 -2.61
N ILE A 313 1.20 -15.56 -3.00
CA ILE A 313 -0.16 -15.98 -2.69
C ILE A 313 -0.67 -16.74 -3.91
#